data_AF-A0A847S8A1-F1
#
_entry.id   AF-A0A847S8A1-F1
#
_cell.length_a   1.000
_cell.length_b   1.000
_cell.length_c   1.000
_cell.angle_alpha   90.00
_cell.angle_beta   90.00
_cell.angle_gamma   90.00
#
_symmetry.space_group_name_H-M   'P 1'
#
loop_
_entity.id
_entity.type
_entity.pdbx_description
1 polymer ?
#
loop_
_entity_poly.entity_id
_entity_poly.type
_entity_poly.pdbx_seq_one_letter_code
_entity_poly.pdbx_strand_id
1 'polypeptide(L)'
;MSEYIQQTLKAISLTITDKELSSIKPSSDLFTIMRTEKIKKDTLFFLLSFCKNSSGEYEVDSYNAILKLPIELPNINFGGIAISRLEKQLQEIDWDDRYFEKSANLLCAGYRKERVHLFEAVNSVLIMEKMEYPGNVIAIALQIKYWFNTVFGKVACGDFRLLSHARLFYPTQVFNHLSRFPTMYEAHAFMKLELKIKGFQQPSF
;
A
#
# COMPACT_ATOMS: atom_id res chain seq x y z
N MET A 1 -8.08 -25.11 -6.20
CA MET A 1 -7.66 -23.68 -6.11
C MET A 1 -7.26 -23.29 -4.70
N SER A 2 -8.12 -23.46 -3.68
CA SER A 2 -7.80 -22.99 -2.32
C SER A 2 -6.58 -23.68 -1.71
N GLU A 3 -6.39 -24.97 -1.98
CA GLU A 3 -5.33 -25.76 -1.32
C GLU A 3 -3.91 -25.35 -1.75
N TYR A 4 -3.62 -25.22 -3.04
CA TYR A 4 -2.30 -24.75 -3.50
C TYR A 4 -1.98 -23.34 -2.99
N ILE A 5 -2.97 -22.43 -3.06
CA ILE A 5 -2.80 -21.05 -2.57
C ILE A 5 -2.52 -21.08 -1.05
N GLN A 6 -3.27 -21.86 -0.27
CA GLN A 6 -3.04 -22.04 1.16
C GLN A 6 -1.66 -22.64 1.46
N GLN A 7 -1.26 -23.68 0.74
CA GLN A 7 0.06 -24.31 0.89
C GLN A 7 1.18 -23.31 0.58
N THR A 8 1.04 -22.52 -0.48
CA THR A 8 2.03 -21.52 -0.87
C THR A 8 2.13 -20.40 0.16
N LEU A 9 0.99 -19.86 0.60
CA LEU A 9 0.94 -18.85 1.65
C LEU A 9 1.55 -19.38 2.95
N LYS A 10 1.23 -20.62 3.34
CA LYS A 10 1.84 -21.29 4.50
C LYS A 10 3.35 -21.47 4.33
N ALA A 11 3.83 -21.83 3.14
CA ALA A 11 5.25 -22.05 2.85
C ALA A 11 6.08 -20.76 2.97
N ILE A 12 5.48 -19.60 2.68
CA ILE A 12 6.13 -18.29 2.89
C ILE A 12 5.79 -17.66 4.25
N SER A 13 5.09 -18.40 5.12
CA SER A 13 4.63 -18.00 6.46
C SER A 13 3.53 -16.95 6.50
N LEU A 14 2.83 -16.69 5.39
CA LEU A 14 1.65 -15.80 5.34
C LEU A 14 0.38 -16.56 5.74
N THR A 15 -0.45 -15.93 6.58
CA THR A 15 -1.77 -16.44 6.93
C THR A 15 -2.86 -15.71 6.14
N ILE A 16 -3.85 -16.47 5.66
CA ILE A 16 -5.07 -15.95 5.05
C ILE A 16 -6.26 -16.62 5.73
N THR A 17 -7.31 -15.85 6.00
CA THR A 17 -8.56 -16.43 6.48
C THR A 17 -9.34 -17.06 5.32
N ASP A 18 -10.13 -18.10 5.59
CA ASP A 18 -10.98 -18.72 4.56
C ASP A 18 -11.98 -17.71 3.95
N LYS A 19 -12.39 -16.70 4.73
CA LYS A 19 -13.24 -15.61 4.27
C LYS A 19 -12.56 -14.74 3.21
N GLU A 20 -11.27 -14.44 3.40
CA GLU A 20 -10.50 -13.66 2.43
C GLU A 20 -10.14 -14.51 1.21
N LEU A 21 -9.91 -15.80 1.39
CA LEU A 21 -9.64 -16.71 0.28
C LEU A 21 -10.88 -16.89 -0.61
N SER A 22 -12.06 -16.98 -0.01
CA SER A 22 -13.35 -17.10 -0.72
C SER A 22 -13.82 -15.80 -1.38
N SER A 23 -13.29 -14.64 -0.97
CA SER A 23 -13.58 -13.36 -1.63
C SER A 23 -12.72 -13.12 -2.88
N ILE A 24 -11.63 -13.87 -3.06
CA ILE A 24 -10.86 -13.86 -4.30
C ILE A 24 -11.75 -14.45 -5.38
N LYS A 25 -12.21 -13.59 -6.30
CA LYS A 25 -12.92 -14.00 -7.51
C LYS A 25 -11.90 -14.08 -8.65
N PRO A 26 -11.43 -15.29 -9.01
CA PRO A 26 -10.53 -15.51 -10.13
C PRO A 26 -11.39 -15.41 -11.40
N SER A 27 -11.74 -14.18 -11.75
CA SER A 27 -12.48 -13.86 -12.98
C SER A 27 -11.53 -13.70 -14.18
N SER A 28 -10.23 -13.83 -13.94
CA SER A 28 -9.20 -13.74 -14.96
C SER A 28 -8.07 -14.74 -14.70
N ASP A 29 -7.22 -14.90 -15.70
CA ASP A 29 -6.02 -15.75 -15.63
C ASP A 29 -4.95 -15.20 -14.67
N LEU A 30 -5.17 -14.03 -14.07
CA LEU A 30 -4.26 -13.39 -13.12
C LEU A 30 -5.02 -12.82 -11.92
N PHE A 31 -4.51 -13.02 -10.71
CA PHE A 31 -4.98 -12.24 -9.56
C PHE A 31 -3.84 -11.92 -8.60
N THR A 32 -4.04 -10.94 -7.73
CA THR A 32 -3.04 -10.54 -6.75
C THR A 32 -3.58 -10.57 -5.33
N ILE A 33 -2.75 -10.99 -4.37
CA ILE A 33 -3.02 -10.88 -2.94
C ILE A 33 -2.01 -9.90 -2.34
N MET A 34 -2.50 -8.83 -1.70
CA MET A 34 -1.66 -7.90 -0.95
C MET A 34 -1.83 -8.12 0.55
N ARG A 35 -0.71 -8.18 1.28
CA ARG A 35 -0.64 -8.37 2.72
C ARG A 35 0.28 -7.36 3.37
N THR A 36 -0.03 -7.03 4.62
CA THR A 36 0.83 -6.18 5.44
C THR A 36 1.14 -6.88 6.73
N GLU A 37 2.44 -6.91 7.03
CA GLU A 37 2.96 -7.67 8.14
C GLU A 37 3.94 -6.81 8.92
N LYS A 38 3.88 -6.96 10.24
CA LYS A 38 4.87 -6.36 11.15
C LYS A 38 5.89 -7.40 11.52
N ILE A 39 7.14 -7.17 11.09
CA ILE A 39 8.26 -8.04 11.43
C ILE A 39 9.22 -7.23 12.31
N LYS A 40 9.22 -7.54 13.61
CA LYS A 40 9.88 -6.72 14.64
C LYS A 40 9.29 -5.30 14.65
N LYS A 41 10.11 -4.27 14.37
CA LYS A 41 9.71 -2.86 14.28
C LYS A 41 9.35 -2.41 12.87
N ASP A 42 9.62 -3.25 11.86
CA ASP A 42 9.47 -2.88 10.47
C ASP A 42 8.08 -3.32 9.97
N THR A 43 7.50 -2.53 9.07
CA THR A 43 6.26 -2.89 8.36
C THR A 43 6.61 -3.26 6.92
N LEU A 44 6.14 -4.41 6.46
CA LEU A 44 6.35 -4.88 5.10
C LEU A 44 5.01 -5.06 4.41
N PHE A 45 4.96 -4.71 3.14
CA PHE A 45 3.88 -5.05 2.24
C PHE A 45 4.35 -6.19 1.33
N PHE A 46 3.55 -7.23 1.26
CA PHE A 46 3.78 -8.37 0.41
C PHE A 46 2.71 -8.42 -0.67
N LEU A 47 3.11 -8.35 -1.94
CA LEU A 47 2.22 -8.54 -3.08
C LEU A 47 2.56 -9.86 -3.75
N LEU A 48 1.62 -10.79 -3.75
CA LEU A 48 1.71 -12.05 -4.46
C LEU A 48 0.88 -11.96 -5.72
N SER A 49 1.49 -12.22 -6.86
CA SER A 49 0.79 -12.37 -8.14
C SER A 49 0.65 -13.85 -8.44
N PHE A 50 -0.56 -14.26 -8.83
CA PHE A 50 -0.86 -15.61 -9.24
C PHE A 50 -1.29 -15.59 -10.70
N CYS A 51 -0.82 -16.57 -11.48
CA CYS A 51 -1.23 -16.77 -12.86
C CYS A 51 -1.77 -18.19 -13.05
N LYS A 52 -2.66 -18.36 -14.01
CA LYS A 52 -3.17 -19.68 -14.40
C LYS A 52 -2.23 -20.30 -15.43
N ASN A 53 -1.71 -21.48 -15.13
CA ASN A 53 -0.83 -22.22 -16.03
C ASN A 53 -1.63 -22.95 -17.13
N SER A 54 -0.91 -23.59 -18.05
CA SER A 54 -1.51 -24.32 -19.19
C SER A 54 -2.41 -25.50 -18.77
N SER A 55 -2.18 -26.08 -17.59
CA SER A 55 -3.03 -27.13 -16.99
C SER A 55 -4.29 -26.56 -16.32
N GLY A 56 -4.43 -25.23 -16.30
CA GLY A 56 -5.55 -24.53 -15.68
C GLY A 56 -5.45 -24.38 -14.16
N GLU A 57 -4.29 -24.69 -13.58
CA GLU A 57 -4.00 -24.52 -12.17
C GLU A 57 -3.38 -23.14 -11.91
N TYR A 58 -3.60 -22.57 -10.73
CA TYR A 58 -2.98 -21.30 -10.36
C TYR A 58 -1.64 -21.55 -9.68
N GLU A 59 -0.60 -20.84 -10.11
CA GLU A 59 0.72 -20.83 -9.51
C GLU A 59 1.14 -19.40 -9.15
N VAL A 60 2.08 -19.24 -8.21
CA VAL A 60 2.64 -17.92 -7.91
C VAL A 60 3.60 -17.52 -9.02
N ASP A 61 3.28 -16.43 -9.70
CA ASP A 61 4.10 -15.82 -10.74
C ASP A 61 5.20 -14.94 -10.12
N SER A 62 4.81 -14.09 -9.17
CA SER A 62 5.71 -13.13 -8.54
C SER A 62 5.42 -12.94 -7.06
N TYR A 63 6.48 -12.67 -6.29
CA TYR A 63 6.41 -12.29 -4.89
C TYR A 63 7.18 -11.00 -4.65
N ASN A 64 6.48 -9.92 -4.32
CA ASN A 64 7.10 -8.62 -4.11
C ASN A 64 7.07 -8.27 -2.62
N ALA A 65 8.22 -7.92 -2.07
CA ALA A 65 8.36 -7.39 -0.72
C ALA A 65 8.67 -5.89 -0.78
N ILE A 66 7.89 -5.08 -0.08
CA ILE A 66 8.05 -3.61 0.00
C ILE A 66 8.25 -3.26 1.46
N LEU A 67 9.40 -2.70 1.80
CA LEU A 67 9.73 -2.33 3.18
C LEU A 67 9.34 -0.88 3.44
N LYS A 68 8.36 -0.65 4.33
CA LYS A 68 7.93 0.70 4.72
C LYS A 68 9.05 1.41 5.45
N LEU A 69 9.51 2.52 4.89
CA LEU A 69 10.41 3.46 5.56
C LEU A 69 9.62 4.69 6.04
N PRO A 70 10.11 5.42 7.06
CA PRO A 70 9.57 6.74 7.36
C PRO A 70 9.62 7.64 6.12
N ILE A 71 8.58 8.45 5.92
CA ILE A 71 8.58 9.53 4.92
C ILE A 71 8.59 10.83 5.72
N GLU A 72 9.68 11.56 5.61
CA GLU A 72 9.85 12.88 6.21
C GLU A 72 9.43 13.93 5.19
N LEU A 73 8.48 14.79 5.57
CA LEU A 73 7.98 15.85 4.70
C LEU A 73 8.55 17.20 5.12
N PRO A 74 8.82 18.11 4.17
CA PRO A 74 9.33 19.42 4.50
C PRO A 74 8.28 20.23 5.28
N ASN A 75 8.71 20.93 6.32
CA ASN A 75 7.86 21.89 7.03
C ASN A 75 7.79 23.21 6.26
N ILE A 76 7.07 23.20 5.14
CA ILE A 76 6.88 24.35 4.25
C ILE A 76 5.40 24.68 4.08
N ASN A 77 5.14 25.85 3.51
CA ASN A 77 3.83 26.19 2.98
C ASN A 77 3.87 26.09 1.45
N PHE A 78 2.95 25.34 0.86
CA PHE A 78 2.85 25.18 -0.57
C PHE A 78 1.44 25.50 -1.05
N GLY A 79 1.30 26.48 -1.95
CA GLY A 79 -0.03 26.90 -2.44
C GLY A 79 -0.99 27.36 -1.34
N GLY A 80 -0.47 27.92 -0.23
CA GLY A 80 -1.27 28.31 0.94
C GLY A 80 -1.51 27.18 1.94
N ILE A 81 -1.10 25.95 1.64
CA ILE A 81 -1.29 24.77 2.48
C ILE A 81 -0.02 24.56 3.31
N ALA A 82 -0.14 24.70 4.63
CA ALA A 82 0.93 24.38 5.56
C ALA A 82 1.04 22.86 5.76
N ILE A 83 2.13 22.25 5.28
CA ILE A 83 2.29 20.78 5.27
C ILE A 83 2.26 20.19 6.68
N SER A 84 2.89 20.83 7.65
CA SER A 84 2.88 20.37 9.04
C SER A 84 1.49 20.40 9.68
N ARG A 85 0.62 21.35 9.28
CA ARG A 85 -0.78 21.37 9.73
C ARG A 85 -1.57 20.25 9.07
N LEU A 86 -1.37 20.06 7.76
CA LEU A 86 -2.02 18.99 7.01
C LEU A 86 -1.63 17.60 7.54
N GLU A 87 -0.34 17.37 7.84
CA GLU A 87 0.13 16.10 8.43
C GLU A 87 -0.53 15.80 9.77
N LYS A 88 -0.70 16.80 10.64
CA LYS A 88 -1.42 16.64 11.91
C LYS A 88 -2.87 16.21 11.68
N GLN A 89 -3.57 16.87 10.76
CA GLN A 89 -4.95 16.52 10.41
C GLN A 89 -5.04 15.09 9.85
N LEU A 90 -4.12 14.70 8.96
CA LEU A 90 -4.10 13.36 8.38
C LEU A 90 -3.78 12.26 9.40
N GLN A 91 -2.98 12.57 10.42
CA GLN A 91 -2.62 11.62 11.48
C GLN A 91 -3.78 11.33 12.44
N GLU A 92 -4.71 12.26 12.61
CA GLU A 92 -5.88 12.10 13.49
C GLU A 92 -6.98 11.23 12.88
N ILE A 93 -6.88 10.92 11.58
CA ILE A 93 -7.90 10.16 10.85
C ILE A 93 -7.61 8.65 10.93
N ASP A 94 -8.62 7.88 11.31
CA ASP A 94 -8.61 6.42 11.17
C ASP A 94 -8.96 6.03 9.73
N TRP A 95 -7.92 5.79 8.92
CA TRP A 95 -8.03 5.47 7.49
C TRP A 95 -8.55 4.05 7.20
N ASP A 96 -8.65 3.20 8.22
CA ASP A 96 -9.16 1.83 8.13
C ASP A 96 -10.61 1.70 8.67
N ASP A 97 -11.27 2.82 8.95
CA ASP A 97 -12.68 2.84 9.31
C ASP A 97 -13.52 2.15 8.22
N ARG A 98 -14.26 1.10 8.61
CA ARG A 98 -15.16 0.33 7.72
C ARG A 98 -16.22 1.19 7.04
N TYR A 99 -16.46 2.40 7.52
CA TYR A 99 -17.27 3.40 6.84
C TYR A 99 -16.82 3.64 5.38
N PHE A 100 -15.53 3.59 5.12
CA PHE A 100 -14.98 3.76 3.77
C PHE A 100 -15.36 2.62 2.82
N GLU A 101 -15.59 1.40 3.32
CA GLU A 101 -16.06 0.26 2.49
C GLU A 101 -17.51 0.45 2.03
N LYS A 102 -18.33 1.15 2.82
CA LYS A 102 -19.78 1.30 2.59
C LYS A 102 -20.16 2.54 1.81
N SER A 103 -19.28 3.54 1.78
CA SER A 103 -19.55 4.82 1.12
C SER A 103 -18.96 4.80 -0.30
N ALA A 104 -19.73 4.28 -1.26
CA ALA A 104 -19.41 4.39 -2.69
C ALA A 104 -19.23 5.85 -3.14
N ASN A 105 -19.76 6.80 -2.37
CA ASN A 105 -19.55 8.23 -2.53
C ASN A 105 -19.02 8.83 -1.23
N LEU A 106 -17.70 8.90 -1.07
CA LEU A 106 -17.02 9.72 -0.06
C LEU A 106 -17.45 11.21 -0.12
N LEU A 107 -18.06 11.62 -1.23
CA LEU A 107 -18.40 13.00 -1.59
C LEU A 107 -19.91 13.30 -1.65
N CYS A 108 -20.81 12.31 -1.49
CA CYS A 108 -22.25 12.57 -1.58
C CYS A 108 -22.90 12.74 -0.21
N ALA A 109 -23.15 14.02 0.09
CA ALA A 109 -24.33 14.56 0.76
C ALA A 109 -24.76 13.91 2.09
N GLY A 110 -24.26 14.53 3.16
CA GLY A 110 -24.85 14.48 4.49
C GLY A 110 -23.85 14.01 5.55
N TYR A 111 -23.90 14.65 6.72
CA TYR A 111 -23.46 14.12 8.02
C TYR A 111 -22.12 14.61 8.63
N ARG A 112 -22.31 15.23 9.81
CA ARG A 112 -21.42 15.61 10.94
C ARG A 112 -20.31 16.65 10.69
N LYS A 113 -20.37 17.74 11.47
CA LYS A 113 -19.33 18.77 11.62
C LYS A 113 -17.92 18.18 11.86
N GLU A 114 -17.85 17.02 12.50
CA GLU A 114 -16.62 16.27 12.79
C GLU A 114 -15.86 15.81 11.53
N ARG A 115 -16.50 15.71 10.37
CA ARG A 115 -15.88 15.23 9.11
C ARG A 115 -15.57 16.34 8.10
N VAL A 116 -15.81 17.60 8.44
CA VAL A 116 -15.35 18.76 7.64
C VAL A 116 -13.83 18.73 7.52
N HIS A 117 -13.13 18.42 8.63
CA HIS A 117 -11.67 18.35 8.64
C HIS A 117 -11.10 17.20 7.80
N LEU A 118 -11.82 16.07 7.71
CA LEU A 118 -11.47 14.98 6.80
C LEU A 118 -11.55 15.45 5.34
N PHE A 119 -12.67 16.09 4.97
CA PHE A 119 -12.86 16.60 3.61
C PHE A 119 -11.81 17.65 3.26
N GLU A 120 -11.56 18.61 4.15
CA GLU A 120 -10.54 19.65 3.96
C GLU A 120 -9.13 19.05 3.79
N ALA A 121 -8.76 18.06 4.62
CA ALA A 121 -7.46 17.41 4.54
C ALA A 121 -7.29 16.64 3.24
N VAL A 122 -8.27 15.80 2.87
CA VAL A 122 -8.25 15.04 1.60
C VAL A 122 -8.22 15.99 0.41
N ASN A 123 -9.08 17.01 0.39
CA ASN A 123 -9.13 17.98 -0.70
C ASN A 123 -7.82 18.78 -0.82
N SER A 124 -7.17 19.11 0.30
CA SER A 124 -5.85 19.75 0.28
C SER A 124 -4.80 18.87 -0.40
N VAL A 125 -4.77 17.57 -0.10
CA VAL A 125 -3.88 16.61 -0.78
C VAL A 125 -4.18 16.55 -2.28
N LEU A 126 -5.46 16.47 -2.67
CA LEU A 126 -5.86 16.39 -4.08
C LEU A 126 -5.60 17.69 -4.87
N ILE A 127 -5.72 18.85 -4.22
CA ILE A 127 -5.33 20.14 -4.79
C ILE A 127 -3.83 20.17 -5.04
N MET A 128 -3.01 19.77 -4.05
CA MET A 128 -1.56 19.70 -4.20
C MET A 128 -1.12 18.72 -5.28
N GLU A 129 -1.83 17.59 -5.44
CA GLU A 129 -1.53 16.63 -6.50
C GLU A 129 -1.62 17.25 -7.90
N LYS A 130 -2.52 18.22 -8.10
CA LYS A 130 -2.70 18.93 -9.37
C LYS A 130 -1.74 20.10 -9.57
N MET A 131 -0.94 20.43 -8.56
CA MET A 131 0.05 21.50 -8.66
C MET A 131 1.34 20.98 -9.31
N GLU A 132 2.16 21.90 -9.83
CA GLU A 132 3.50 21.57 -10.32
C GLU A 132 4.45 21.16 -9.18
N TYR A 133 5.66 20.78 -9.55
CA TYR A 133 6.72 20.47 -8.61
C TYR A 133 6.98 21.64 -7.62
N PRO A 134 7.20 21.38 -6.32
CA PRO A 134 7.18 20.09 -5.62
C PRO A 134 5.80 19.61 -5.12
N GLY A 135 4.71 20.36 -5.36
CA GLY A 135 3.38 20.08 -4.82
C GLY A 135 2.87 18.67 -5.10
N ASN A 136 2.98 18.22 -6.36
CA ASN A 136 2.57 16.88 -6.76
C ASN A 136 3.35 15.79 -5.99
N VAL A 137 4.66 15.95 -5.83
CA VAL A 137 5.51 14.96 -5.14
C VAL A 137 5.16 14.88 -3.65
N ILE A 138 4.94 16.02 -3.00
CA ILE A 138 4.51 16.08 -1.60
C ILE A 138 3.12 15.44 -1.44
N ALA A 139 2.20 15.72 -2.36
CA ALA A 139 0.88 15.10 -2.35
C ALA A 139 1.00 13.57 -2.43
N ILE A 140 1.75 13.04 -3.41
CA ILE A 140 1.96 11.60 -3.54
C ILE A 140 2.58 11.02 -2.26
N ALA A 141 3.58 11.68 -1.67
CA ALA A 141 4.21 11.26 -0.44
C ALA A 141 3.22 11.19 0.74
N LEU A 142 2.30 12.16 0.86
CA LEU A 142 1.21 12.14 1.84
C LEU A 142 0.25 10.95 1.58
N GLN A 143 -0.12 10.70 0.33
CA GLN A 143 -0.97 9.54 -0.03
C GLN A 143 -0.29 8.22 0.35
N ILE A 144 1.01 8.08 0.09
CA ILE A 144 1.75 6.87 0.47
C ILE A 144 1.89 6.74 1.99
N LYS A 145 2.15 7.84 2.70
CA LYS A 145 2.33 7.83 4.16
C LYS A 145 1.04 7.42 4.90
N TYR A 146 -0.10 7.92 4.46
CA TYR A 146 -1.39 7.81 5.19
C TYR A 146 -2.43 6.92 4.53
N TRP A 147 -2.44 6.74 3.20
CA TRP A 147 -3.50 6.02 2.48
C TRP A 147 -3.05 4.66 1.94
N PHE A 148 -1.75 4.41 1.81
CA PHE A 148 -1.28 3.16 1.21
C PHE A 148 -1.67 1.95 2.05
N ASN A 149 -2.36 1.01 1.39
CA ASN A 149 -2.94 -0.21 1.96
C ASN A 149 -3.98 0.04 3.08
N THR A 150 -4.58 1.22 3.16
CA THR A 150 -5.74 1.46 4.03
C THR A 150 -7.03 1.16 3.30
N VAL A 151 -8.14 0.97 4.04
CA VAL A 151 -9.48 0.87 3.45
C VAL A 151 -9.78 2.09 2.57
N PHE A 152 -9.49 3.30 3.05
CA PHE A 152 -9.68 4.53 2.27
C PHE A 152 -8.87 4.50 0.96
N GLY A 153 -7.57 4.18 1.02
CA GLY A 153 -6.71 4.16 -0.17
C GLY A 153 -7.19 3.17 -1.23
N LYS A 154 -7.66 1.99 -0.81
CA LYS A 154 -8.25 0.95 -1.67
C LYS A 154 -9.44 1.47 -2.45
N VAL A 155 -10.36 2.14 -1.77
CA VAL A 155 -11.63 2.62 -2.34
C VAL A 155 -11.43 3.91 -3.15
N ALA A 156 -10.67 4.88 -2.63
CA ALA A 156 -10.56 6.22 -3.21
C ALA A 156 -9.51 6.34 -4.30
N CYS A 157 -8.39 5.62 -4.19
CA CYS A 157 -7.21 5.81 -5.05
C CYS A 157 -6.90 4.60 -5.93
N GLY A 158 -7.33 3.40 -5.52
CA GLY A 158 -7.02 2.13 -6.17
C GLY A 158 -5.63 1.59 -5.77
N ASP A 159 -5.59 0.29 -5.46
CA ASP A 159 -4.39 -0.39 -4.96
C ASP A 159 -3.20 -0.30 -5.93
N PHE A 160 -3.43 -0.47 -7.24
CA PHE A 160 -2.35 -0.46 -8.22
C PHE A 160 -1.69 0.92 -8.39
N ARG A 161 -2.46 2.01 -8.28
CA ARG A 161 -1.91 3.38 -8.35
C ARG A 161 -1.02 3.66 -7.14
N LEU A 162 -1.54 3.42 -5.93
CA LEU A 162 -0.76 3.65 -4.71
C LEU A 162 0.43 2.68 -4.62
N LEU A 163 0.31 1.44 -5.09
CA LEU A 163 1.43 0.52 -5.19
C LEU A 163 2.53 1.04 -6.11
N SER A 164 2.16 1.57 -7.28
CA SER A 164 3.12 2.14 -8.24
C SER A 164 3.87 3.32 -7.64
N HIS A 165 3.15 4.21 -6.94
CA HIS A 165 3.75 5.32 -6.21
C HIS A 165 4.61 4.84 -5.01
N ALA A 166 4.18 3.83 -4.27
CA ALA A 166 4.90 3.31 -3.11
C ALA A 166 6.32 2.85 -3.46
N ARG A 167 6.53 2.31 -4.67
CA ARG A 167 7.85 1.91 -5.18
C ARG A 167 8.84 3.07 -5.30
N LEU A 168 8.36 4.31 -5.38
CA LEU A 168 9.20 5.50 -5.38
C LEU A 168 9.70 5.85 -3.97
N PHE A 169 8.90 5.55 -2.94
CA PHE A 169 9.19 5.96 -1.56
C PHE A 169 9.71 4.83 -0.67
N TYR A 170 9.50 3.57 -1.09
CA TYR A 170 9.86 2.38 -0.34
C TYR A 170 10.72 1.42 -1.18
N PRO A 171 11.82 0.89 -0.63
CA PRO A 171 12.59 -0.14 -1.29
C PRO A 171 11.68 -1.35 -1.55
N THR A 172 11.80 -1.89 -2.76
CA THR A 172 11.00 -3.01 -3.25
C THR A 172 11.92 -4.09 -3.81
N GLN A 173 11.71 -5.33 -3.42
CA GLN A 173 12.33 -6.50 -4.03
C GLN A 173 11.27 -7.36 -4.67
N VAL A 174 11.53 -7.79 -5.90
CA VAL A 174 10.70 -8.73 -6.65
C VAL A 174 11.43 -10.06 -6.68
N PHE A 175 10.78 -11.13 -6.22
CA PHE A 175 11.27 -12.49 -6.28
C PHE A 175 10.45 -13.23 -7.36
N ASN A 176 11.11 -13.57 -8.47
CA ASN A 176 10.50 -14.26 -9.61
C ASN A 176 11.29 -15.53 -9.92
N HIS A 177 10.62 -16.54 -10.50
CA HIS A 177 11.26 -17.73 -11.07
C HIS A 177 12.23 -18.48 -10.13
N LEU A 178 11.96 -18.44 -8.83
CA LEU A 178 12.75 -19.18 -7.85
C LEU A 178 12.17 -20.59 -7.68
N SER A 179 13.05 -21.58 -7.50
CA SER A 179 12.64 -22.94 -7.10
C SER A 179 11.90 -22.96 -5.77
N ARG A 180 12.13 -21.94 -4.92
CA ARG A 180 11.38 -21.67 -3.70
C ARG A 180 11.30 -20.16 -3.47
N PHE A 181 10.11 -19.65 -3.18
CA PHE A 181 9.97 -18.27 -2.70
C PHE A 181 10.52 -18.13 -1.28
N PRO A 182 11.24 -17.04 -0.96
CA PRO A 182 11.68 -16.79 0.40
C PRO A 182 10.47 -16.64 1.33
N THR A 183 10.60 -17.11 2.57
CA THR A 183 9.67 -16.79 3.64
C THR A 183 9.68 -15.27 3.89
N MET A 184 8.63 -14.76 4.53
CA MET A 184 8.59 -13.34 4.90
C MET A 184 9.77 -12.89 5.76
N TYR A 185 10.31 -13.77 6.61
CA TYR A 185 11.47 -13.47 7.44
C TYR A 185 12.76 -13.42 6.62
N GLU A 186 12.91 -14.30 5.63
CA GLU A 186 14.05 -14.28 4.69
C GLU A 186 13.98 -13.05 3.78
N ALA A 187 12.79 -12.73 3.26
CA ALA A 187 12.56 -11.53 2.48
C ALA A 187 12.87 -10.27 3.30
N HIS A 188 12.42 -10.20 4.57
CA HIS A 188 12.77 -9.11 5.48
C HIS A 188 14.27 -9.00 5.70
N ALA A 189 14.95 -10.09 6.03
CA ALA A 189 16.39 -10.09 6.26
C ALA A 189 17.16 -9.62 5.02
N PHE A 190 16.77 -10.10 3.83
CA PHE A 190 17.32 -9.66 2.55
C PHE A 190 17.12 -8.16 2.33
N MET A 191 15.90 -7.65 2.51
CA MET A 191 15.60 -6.22 2.35
C MET A 191 16.43 -5.33 3.29
N LYS A 192 16.65 -5.76 4.53
CA LYS A 192 17.48 -5.02 5.49
C LYS A 192 18.96 -5.03 5.11
N LEU A 193 19.45 -6.15 4.58
CA LEU A 193 20.82 -6.26 4.10
C LEU A 193 21.04 -5.38 2.87
N GLU A 194 20.14 -5.45 1.90
CA GLU A 194 20.15 -4.60 0.70
C GLU A 194 20.14 -3.12 1.06
N LEU A 195 19.25 -2.71 1.96
CA LEU A 195 19.18 -1.34 2.44
C LEU A 195 20.48 -0.90 3.13
N LYS A 196 21.16 -1.81 3.84
CA LYS A 196 22.45 -1.52 4.49
C LYS A 196 23.59 -1.37 3.47
N ILE A 197 23.59 -2.17 2.41
CA ILE A 197 24.67 -2.19 1.41
C ILE A 197 24.50 -1.06 0.40
N LYS A 198 23.29 -0.91 -0.15
CA LYS A 198 22.99 -0.01 -1.27
C LYS A 198 22.44 1.33 -0.82
N GLY A 199 21.92 1.40 0.40
CA GLY A 199 21.07 2.52 0.83
C GLY A 199 19.72 2.50 0.11
N PHE A 200 18.91 3.52 0.39
CA PHE A 200 17.71 3.84 -0.38
C PHE A 200 17.51 5.35 -0.30
N GLN A 201 17.37 5.99 -1.45
CA GLN A 201 17.13 7.44 -1.53
C GLN A 201 15.67 7.66 -1.88
N GLN A 202 14.94 8.29 -0.96
CA GLN A 202 13.59 8.78 -1.24
C GLN A 202 13.65 10.02 -2.15
N PRO A 203 12.58 10.32 -2.90
CA PRO A 203 12.47 11.56 -3.66
C PRO A 203 12.71 12.77 -2.74
N SER A 204 13.51 13.73 -3.20
CA SER A 204 13.70 15.00 -2.51
C SER A 204 12.56 15.98 -2.81
N PHE A 205 12.18 16.75 -1.79
CA PHE A 205 11.10 17.75 -1.85
C PHE A 205 11.63 19.17 -1.99
#